data_AF-A0A2V8Y6Y7-F1
#
_entry.id   AF-A0A2V8Y6Y7-F1
#
_cell.length_a   1.000
_cell.length_b   1.000
_cell.length_c   1.000
_cell.angle_alpha   90.00
_cell.angle_beta   90.00
_cell.angle_gamma   90.00
#
_symmetry.space_group_name_H-M   'P 1'
#
loop_
_entity.id
_entity.type
_entity.pdbx_description
1 polymer ?
#
loop_
_entity_poly.entity_id
_entity_poly.type
_entity_poly.pdbx_seq_one_letter_code
_entity_poly.pdbx_strand_id
1 'polypeptide(L)'
;MPGMRVTPPVIFISPEDPNLNIGRILIRMSHGGQSVPLNAVPESYEESMKSLPQARKHADDLLVYDNTPDGKGPRLVARFISGELVRVTHSSPDWLKRLFGREMRAES
;
A
#
# COMPACT_ATOMS: atom_id res chain seq x y z
N MET A 1 1.74 -36.33 4.75
CA MET A 1 2.45 -35.07 4.45
C MET A 1 1.84 -34.00 5.35
N PRO A 2 2.61 -33.29 6.20
CA PRO A 2 2.06 -32.26 7.06
C PRO A 2 1.40 -31.19 6.19
N GLY A 3 0.16 -30.84 6.49
CA GLY A 3 -0.69 -29.99 5.64
C GLY A 3 -0.03 -28.64 5.35
N MET A 4 0.11 -28.32 4.07
CA MET A 4 0.59 -27.04 3.58
C MET A 4 -0.37 -25.94 4.06
N ARG A 5 0.04 -25.18 5.08
CA ARG A 5 -0.66 -23.95 5.48
C ARG A 5 -0.42 -22.92 4.39
N VAL A 6 -1.45 -22.65 3.61
CA VAL A 6 -1.47 -21.51 2.68
C VAL A 6 -1.95 -20.30 3.48
N THR A 7 -1.04 -19.35 3.75
CA THR A 7 -1.40 -18.05 4.30
C THR A 7 -1.85 -17.12 3.18
N PRO A 8 -2.97 -16.40 3.34
CA PRO A 8 -3.38 -15.42 2.35
C PRO A 8 -2.39 -14.26 2.31
N PRO A 9 -2.16 -13.64 1.14
CA PRO A 9 -1.27 -12.50 1.04
C PRO A 9 -1.85 -11.30 1.81
N VAL A 10 -0.97 -10.52 2.43
CA VAL A 10 -1.32 -9.19 2.92
C VAL A 10 -1.29 -8.23 1.75
N ILE A 11 -2.36 -7.45 1.58
CA ILE A 11 -2.45 -6.43 0.53
C ILE A 11 -2.40 -5.06 1.20
N PHE A 12 -1.40 -4.27 0.81
CA PHE A 12 -1.29 -2.88 1.18
C PHE A 12 -1.58 -1.99 -0.02
N ILE A 13 -2.51 -1.05 0.12
CA ILE A 13 -2.91 -0.13 -0.96
C ILE A 13 -2.83 1.30 -0.42
N SER A 14 -2.08 2.16 -1.11
CA SER A 14 -2.03 3.58 -0.75
C SER A 14 -1.89 4.49 -1.97
N PRO A 15 -2.50 5.69 -1.95
CA PRO A 15 -2.06 6.78 -2.81
C PRO A 15 -0.76 7.43 -2.29
N GLU A 16 -0.18 8.32 -3.09
CA GLU A 16 0.95 9.17 -2.71
C GLU A 16 0.54 10.24 -1.68
N ASP A 17 -0.69 10.75 -1.77
CA ASP A 17 -1.19 11.85 -0.92
C ASP A 17 -2.55 11.46 -0.27
N PRO A 18 -2.72 11.59 1.06
CA PRO A 18 -4.01 11.38 1.73
C PRO A 18 -5.15 12.25 1.21
N ASN A 19 -4.88 13.42 0.63
CA ASN A 19 -5.89 14.29 0.04
C ASN A 19 -6.64 13.62 -1.12
N LEU A 20 -6.00 12.68 -1.83
CA LEU A 20 -6.66 11.89 -2.87
C LEU A 20 -7.76 11.00 -2.26
N ASN A 21 -7.51 10.42 -1.09
CA ASN A 21 -8.53 9.67 -0.37
C ASN A 21 -9.65 10.58 0.13
N ILE A 22 -9.33 11.77 0.66
CA ILE A 22 -10.34 12.77 1.06
C ILE A 22 -11.25 13.13 -0.12
N GLY A 23 -10.68 13.43 -1.29
CA GLY A 23 -11.44 13.72 -2.50
C GLY A 23 -12.35 12.56 -2.91
N ARG A 24 -11.84 11.32 -2.89
CA ARG A 24 -12.64 10.12 -3.19
C ARG A 24 -13.76 9.88 -2.19
N ILE A 25 -13.53 10.15 -0.91
CA ILE A 25 -14.55 10.07 0.13
C ILE A 25 -15.65 11.11 -0.14
N LEU A 26 -15.27 12.37 -0.43
CA LEU A 26 -16.22 13.44 -0.74
C LEU A 26 -17.10 13.10 -1.96
N ILE A 27 -16.49 12.60 -3.04
CA ILE A 27 -17.21 12.13 -4.23
C ILE A 27 -18.16 10.99 -3.85
N ARG A 28 -17.72 10.02 -3.06
CA ARG A 28 -18.61 8.92 -2.64
C ARG A 28 -19.78 9.42 -1.77
N MET A 29 -19.52 10.38 -0.88
CA MET A 29 -20.56 11.01 -0.06
C MET A 29 -21.56 11.80 -0.90
N SER A 30 -21.11 12.50 -1.95
CA SER A 30 -22.01 13.24 -2.85
C SER A 30 -22.96 12.32 -3.63
N HIS A 31 -22.63 11.03 -3.75
CA HIS A 31 -23.46 10.00 -4.37
C HIS A 31 -24.22 9.13 -3.35
N GLY A 32 -24.37 9.59 -2.10
CA GLY A 32 -25.14 8.91 -1.06
C GLY A 32 -24.39 7.79 -0.32
N GLY A 33 -23.07 7.69 -0.49
CA GLY A 33 -22.25 6.72 0.24
C GLY A 33 -21.97 7.13 1.70
N GLN A 34 -21.47 6.17 2.49
CA GLN A 34 -21.21 6.34 3.93
C GLN A 34 -20.16 7.42 4.22
N SER A 35 -20.48 8.30 5.17
CA SER A 35 -19.56 9.30 5.72
C SER A 35 -18.47 8.66 6.58
N VAL A 36 -17.24 9.21 6.50
CA VAL A 36 -16.14 8.93 7.44
C VAL A 36 -15.54 10.26 7.91
N PRO A 37 -14.95 10.34 9.11
CA PRO A 37 -14.31 11.57 9.59
C PRO A 37 -13.14 11.95 8.70
N LEU A 38 -13.30 13.00 7.88
CA LEU A 38 -12.26 13.44 6.94
C LEU A 38 -10.98 13.90 7.65
N ASN A 39 -11.12 14.44 8.86
CA ASN A 39 -10.01 14.87 9.70
C ASN A 39 -9.13 13.70 10.20
N ALA A 40 -9.64 12.46 10.21
CA ALA A 40 -8.87 11.28 10.60
C ALA A 40 -8.03 10.71 9.45
N VAL A 41 -8.28 11.13 8.19
CA VAL A 41 -7.59 10.58 7.02
C VAL A 41 -6.08 10.83 7.03
N PRO A 42 -5.58 12.04 7.37
CA PRO A 42 -4.13 12.27 7.43
C PRO A 42 -3.44 11.40 8.48
N GLU A 43 -4.00 11.29 9.69
CA GLU A 43 -3.46 10.47 10.78
C GLU A 43 -3.43 8.99 10.40
N SER A 44 -4.56 8.47 9.89
CA SER A 44 -4.64 7.08 9.42
C SER A 44 -3.66 6.78 8.28
N TYR A 45 -3.44 7.74 7.37
CA TYR A 45 -2.42 7.61 6.33
C TYR A 45 -1.02 7.48 6.94
N GLU A 46 -0.63 8.36 7.87
CA GLU A 46 0.68 8.28 8.52
C GLU A 46 0.88 6.97 9.27
N GLU A 47 -0.12 6.52 10.02
CA GLU A 47 -0.09 5.24 10.74
C GLU A 47 0.06 4.06 9.76
N SER A 48 -0.62 4.10 8.62
CA SER A 48 -0.50 3.06 7.59
C SER A 48 0.91 3.02 6.99
N MET A 49 1.54 4.18 6.75
CA MET A 49 2.92 4.26 6.27
C MET A 49 3.92 3.70 7.27
N LYS A 50 3.71 3.95 8.58
CA LYS A 50 4.53 3.39 9.67
C LYS A 50 4.34 1.88 9.81
N SER A 51 3.13 1.40 9.54
CA SER A 51 2.75 -0.02 9.62
C SER A 51 3.32 -0.87 8.48
N LEU A 52 3.48 -0.30 7.28
CA LEU A 52 3.91 -1.07 6.10
C LEU A 52 5.28 -1.78 6.26
N PRO A 53 6.35 -1.14 6.79
CA PRO A 53 7.60 -1.84 7.08
C PRO A 53 7.47 -2.96 8.11
N GLN A 54 6.49 -2.91 9.02
CA GLN A 54 6.22 -4.01 9.96
C GLN A 54 5.45 -5.14 9.27
N ALA A 55 4.45 -4.81 8.43
CA ALA A 55 3.74 -5.80 7.63
C ALA A 55 4.71 -6.63 6.78
N ARG A 56 5.75 -6.00 6.22
CA ARG A 56 6.84 -6.70 5.50
C ARG A 56 7.51 -7.79 6.33
N LYS A 57 7.72 -7.58 7.63
CA LYS A 57 8.42 -8.53 8.51
C LYS A 57 7.54 -9.71 8.94
N HIS A 58 6.22 -9.55 8.89
CA HIS A 58 5.27 -10.51 9.45
C HIS A 58 4.46 -11.26 8.39
N ALA A 59 4.36 -10.73 7.18
CA ALA A 59 3.65 -11.37 6.08
C ALA A 59 4.55 -12.37 5.35
N ASP A 60 4.04 -13.57 5.11
CA ASP A 60 4.68 -14.55 4.22
C ASP A 60 4.70 -14.04 2.77
N ASP A 61 3.65 -13.35 2.34
CA ASP A 61 3.51 -12.69 1.04
C ASP A 61 2.83 -11.33 1.21
N LEU A 62 3.53 -10.26 0.85
CA LEU A 62 3.04 -8.88 0.92
C LEU A 62 3.00 -8.28 -0.48
N LEU A 63 1.80 -7.89 -0.91
CA LEU A 63 1.56 -7.19 -2.17
C LEU A 63 1.30 -5.71 -1.89
N VAL A 64 2.09 -4.84 -2.51
CA VAL A 64 2.01 -3.39 -2.31
C VAL A 64 1.53 -2.72 -3.60
N TYR A 65 0.40 -2.03 -3.50
CA TYR A 65 -0.26 -1.36 -4.61
C TYR A 65 -0.25 0.16 -4.44
N ASP A 66 0.08 0.84 -5.54
CA ASP A 66 -0.08 2.26 -5.71
C ASP A 66 -1.47 2.55 -6.27
N ASN A 67 -2.22 3.41 -5.57
CA ASN A 67 -3.55 3.85 -5.97
C ASN A 67 -3.61 5.36 -6.17
N THR A 68 -2.49 5.94 -6.64
CA THR A 68 -2.35 7.39 -6.84
C THR A 68 -3.14 7.89 -8.06
N PRO A 69 -3.03 7.30 -9.26
CA PRO A 69 -3.71 7.86 -10.43
C PRO A 69 -5.22 7.69 -10.31
N ASP A 70 -5.96 8.80 -10.35
CA ASP A 70 -7.43 8.77 -10.30
C ASP A 70 -8.03 8.10 -11.53
N GLY A 71 -9.13 7.38 -11.33
CA GLY A 71 -9.84 6.65 -12.38
C GLY A 71 -9.09 5.44 -12.94
N LYS A 72 -7.89 5.14 -12.42
CA LYS A 72 -7.15 3.90 -12.72
C LYS A 72 -7.22 2.97 -11.53
N GLY A 73 -7.32 1.66 -11.80
CA GLY A 73 -7.26 0.65 -10.74
C GLY A 73 -5.89 0.64 -10.03
N PRO A 74 -5.81 0.09 -8.82
CA PRO A 74 -4.54 -0.03 -8.09
C PRO A 74 -3.50 -0.80 -8.90
N ARG A 75 -2.26 -0.32 -8.90
CA ARG A 75 -1.13 -0.91 -9.64
C ARG A 75 -0.14 -1.55 -8.68
N LEU A 76 0.21 -2.82 -8.88
CA LEU A 76 1.24 -3.49 -8.08
C LEU A 76 2.59 -2.79 -8.31
N VAL A 77 3.20 -2.28 -7.24
CA VAL A 77 4.47 -1.54 -7.28
C VAL A 77 5.60 -2.24 -6.55
N ALA A 78 5.29 -3.08 -5.55
CA ALA A 78 6.24 -4.00 -4.95
C ALA A 78 5.56 -5.30 -4.49
N ARG A 79 6.35 -6.38 -4.43
CA ARG A 79 5.99 -7.62 -3.74
C ARG A 79 7.15 -8.05 -2.86
N PHE A 80 6.83 -8.47 -1.64
CA PHE A 80 7.77 -9.08 -0.73
C PHE A 80 7.35 -10.51 -0.40
N ILE A 81 8.30 -11.44 -0.37
CA ILE A 81 8.07 -12.83 0.06
C ILE A 81 9.02 -13.11 1.23
N SER A 82 8.47 -13.54 2.35
CA SER A 82 9.21 -13.75 3.61
C SER A 82 10.08 -12.54 3.98
N GLY A 83 9.58 -11.33 3.71
CA GLY A 83 10.25 -10.06 3.97
C GLY A 83 11.26 -9.59 2.92
N GLU A 84 11.66 -10.44 1.99
CA GLU A 84 12.58 -10.10 0.90
C GLU A 84 11.82 -9.45 -0.26
N LEU A 85 12.40 -8.39 -0.84
CA LEU A 85 11.86 -7.81 -2.08
C LEU A 85 12.05 -8.84 -3.19
N VAL A 86 11.00 -9.08 -3.97
CA VAL A 86 11.05 -10.04 -5.10
C VAL A 86 10.53 -9.45 -6.40
N ARG A 87 9.87 -8.30 -6.31
CA ARG A 87 9.39 -7.54 -7.46
C ARG A 87 9.27 -6.08 -7.05
N VAL A 88 9.77 -5.22 -7.92
CA VAL A 88 9.56 -3.77 -7.85
C VAL A 88 9.35 -3.21 -9.25
N THR A 89 8.51 -2.20 -9.40
CA THR A 89 8.35 -1.53 -10.70
C THR A 89 9.48 -0.55 -10.97
N HIS A 90 9.99 -0.49 -12.20
CA HIS A 90 10.98 0.50 -12.64
C HIS A 90 10.56 1.94 -12.29
N SER A 91 9.30 2.29 -12.54
CA SER A 91 8.70 3.58 -12.14
C SER A 91 7.99 3.46 -10.79
N SER A 92 8.78 3.28 -9.73
CA SER A 92 8.25 3.24 -8.36
C SER A 92 7.78 4.63 -7.92
N PRO A 93 6.63 4.73 -7.21
CA PRO A 93 6.15 5.99 -6.67
C PRO A 93 7.05 6.46 -5.52
N ASP A 94 7.06 7.76 -5.24
CA ASP A 94 8.01 8.35 -4.32
C ASP A 94 7.72 7.94 -2.87
N TRP A 95 6.45 7.77 -2.51
CA TRP A 95 6.06 7.23 -1.20
C TRP A 95 6.69 5.87 -0.91
N LEU A 96 6.79 5.01 -1.92
CA LEU A 96 7.38 3.68 -1.78
C LEU A 96 8.91 3.79 -1.64
N LYS A 97 9.55 4.69 -2.41
CA LYS A 97 11.00 4.95 -2.31
C LYS A 97 11.38 5.54 -0.94
N ARG A 98 10.53 6.39 -0.34
CA ARG A 98 10.76 6.93 1.01
C ARG A 98 10.83 5.81 2.06
N LEU A 99 10.05 4.75 1.89
CA LEU A 99 10.00 3.63 2.85
C LEU A 99 11.05 2.54 2.57
N PHE A 100 11.29 2.21 1.29
CA PHE A 100 12.08 1.04 0.88
C PHE A 100 13.23 1.36 -0.10
N GLY A 101 13.64 2.62 -0.19
CA GLY A 101 14.65 3.05 -1.16
C GLY A 101 16.03 2.41 -0.97
N ARG A 102 16.32 1.83 0.21
CA ARG A 102 17.58 1.08 0.43
C ARG A 102 17.48 -0.32 -0.17
N GLU A 103 16.37 -1.00 0.09
CA GLU A 103 16.06 -2.34 -0.40
C GLU A 103 16.02 -2.35 -1.94
N MET A 104 15.40 -1.35 -2.56
CA MET A 104 15.33 -1.26 -4.03
C MET A 104 16.68 -1.07 -4.73
N ARG A 105 17.67 -0.46 -4.05
CA ARG A 105 19.01 -0.27 -4.62
C ARG A 105 19.86 -1.53 -4.57
N ALA A 106 19.53 -2.47 -3.68
CA ALA A 106 20.26 -3.74 -3.56
C ALA A 106 19.92 -4.73 -4.69
N GLU A 107 18.84 -4.48 -5.45
CA GLU A 107 18.42 -5.27 -6.61
C GLU A 107 18.83 -4.65 -7.97
N SER A 108 19.58 -3.54 -7.99
CA SER A 108 20.04 -2.87 -9.22
C SER A 108 21.45 -3.27 -9.65
#